data_AF-A0AAT9R726-F1
#
_entry.id   AF-A0AAT9R726-F1
#
_cell.length_a   1.000
_cell.length_b   1.000
_cell.length_c   1.000
_cell.angle_alpha   90.00
_cell.angle_beta   90.00
_cell.angle_gamma   90.00
#
_symmetry.space_group_name_H-M   'P 1'
#
loop_
_entity.id
_entity.type
_entity.pdbx_description
1 polymer ?
#
loop_
_entity_poly.entity_id
_entity_poly.type
_entity_poly.pdbx_seq_one_letter_code
_entity_poly.pdbx_strand_id
1 'polypeptide(L)'
;MPGGVNGPPTITGNLTITGDRATITRQSATPFRIAEVAPQGSLTVQGVTVSRGSATDNSATADGGILTEGTLLPVASRITGNTASVLGGGIAVASGATARLTSSTVSDNSAGDGGGIHVGDSARLNVAGGSIQRNEATFLGGGLATFGITALNGAAVRDNSSENFEGGGICTALGPLTVSGGFVTGNEAASFAEASPTSAVPCDCRASP
;
A
#
# COMPACT_ATOMS: atom_id res chain seq x y z
N MET A 1 -20.82 -2.17 -0.24
CA MET A 1 -20.72 -3.58 -0.67
C MET A 1 -19.88 -4.29 0.38
N PRO A 2 -20.16 -5.56 0.76
CA PRO A 2 -19.22 -6.29 1.60
C PRO A 2 -17.89 -6.38 0.85
N GLY A 3 -16.78 -6.04 1.52
CA GLY A 3 -15.44 -6.15 0.96
C GLY A 3 -15.16 -7.58 0.48
N GLY A 4 -14.14 -7.74 -0.39
CA GLY A 4 -13.71 -9.05 -0.89
C GLY A 4 -13.41 -10.09 0.21
N VAL A 5 -13.06 -11.31 -0.17
CA VAL A 5 -12.90 -12.41 0.80
C VAL A 5 -11.80 -12.09 1.83
N ASN A 6 -12.17 -12.07 3.11
CA ASN A 6 -11.27 -11.88 4.24
C ASN A 6 -11.00 -13.19 4.99
N GLY A 7 -9.79 -13.34 5.52
CA GLY A 7 -9.46 -14.44 6.42
C GLY A 7 -10.23 -14.34 7.75
N PRO A 8 -10.02 -13.27 8.53
CA PRO A 8 -10.83 -12.97 9.72
C PRO A 8 -12.09 -12.17 9.37
N PRO A 9 -13.08 -12.10 10.28
CA PRO A 9 -14.14 -11.10 10.21
C PRO A 9 -13.58 -9.67 10.19
N THR A 10 -14.34 -8.75 9.60
CA THR A 10 -13.99 -7.33 9.56
C THR A 10 -13.82 -6.74 10.96
N ILE A 11 -12.75 -5.97 11.15
CA ILE A 11 -12.42 -5.31 12.42
C ILE A 11 -13.24 -4.02 12.52
N THR A 12 -14.23 -4.02 13.41
CA THR A 12 -15.16 -2.91 13.60
C THR A 12 -14.87 -2.03 14.83
N GLY A 13 -13.99 -2.52 15.71
CA GLY A 13 -13.55 -1.80 16.91
C GLY A 13 -12.03 -1.68 16.97
N ASN A 14 -11.53 -1.36 18.17
CA ASN A 14 -10.10 -1.25 18.41
C ASN A 14 -9.50 -2.64 18.66
N LEU A 15 -8.58 -3.07 17.79
CA LEU A 15 -7.82 -4.30 17.92
C LEU A 15 -6.33 -4.00 17.90
N THR A 16 -5.61 -4.52 18.90
CA THR A 16 -4.14 -4.50 18.93
C THR A 16 -3.63 -5.93 18.88
N ILE A 17 -2.70 -6.19 17.95
CA ILE A 17 -1.98 -7.45 17.82
C ILE A 17 -0.50 -7.16 18.07
N THR A 18 0.05 -7.79 19.11
CA THR A 18 1.48 -7.69 19.45
C THR A 18 2.12 -9.05 19.20
N GLY A 19 3.10 -9.07 18.28
CA GLY A 19 3.62 -10.32 17.74
C GLY A 19 4.99 -10.75 18.25
N ASP A 20 5.80 -9.85 18.82
CA ASP A 20 7.23 -10.11 19.09
C ASP A 20 7.94 -10.84 17.92
N ARG A 21 7.77 -10.28 16.71
CA ARG A 21 8.22 -10.82 15.41
C ARG A 21 7.45 -12.03 14.88
N ALA A 22 6.28 -12.36 15.44
CA ALA A 22 5.38 -13.38 14.91
C ALA A 22 4.90 -13.06 13.48
N THR A 23 4.49 -14.09 12.76
CA THR A 23 3.98 -14.01 11.39
C THR A 23 2.51 -14.42 11.32
N ILE A 24 1.68 -13.56 10.73
CA ILE A 24 0.33 -13.86 10.26
C ILE A 24 0.42 -14.04 8.76
N THR A 25 0.22 -15.27 8.28
CA THR A 25 0.33 -15.58 6.85
C THR A 25 -0.86 -16.37 6.36
N ARG A 26 -1.30 -16.08 5.14
CA ARG A 26 -2.24 -16.97 4.43
C ARG A 26 -1.53 -18.28 4.09
N GLN A 27 -2.21 -19.41 4.35
CA GLN A 27 -1.77 -20.76 3.97
C GLN A 27 -2.75 -21.49 3.05
N SER A 28 -3.93 -20.92 2.78
CA SER A 28 -4.92 -21.51 1.87
C SER A 28 -4.50 -21.36 0.41
N ALA A 29 -4.93 -22.28 -0.45
CA ALA A 29 -4.87 -22.08 -1.90
C ALA A 29 -5.88 -21.03 -2.37
N THR A 30 -7.04 -20.96 -1.71
CA THR A 30 -8.08 -19.96 -1.99
C THR A 30 -7.56 -18.56 -1.62
N PRO A 31 -7.70 -17.58 -2.52
CA PRO A 31 -7.37 -16.19 -2.23
C PRO A 31 -8.21 -15.63 -1.08
N PHE A 32 -7.55 -14.96 -0.15
CA PHE A 32 -8.19 -14.06 0.80
C PHE A 32 -7.21 -13.01 1.32
N ARG A 33 -7.76 -11.87 1.74
CA ARG A 33 -7.05 -10.80 2.42
C ARG A 33 -6.79 -11.13 3.89
N ILE A 34 -5.65 -10.70 4.43
CA ILE A 34 -5.30 -11.00 5.84
C ILE A 34 -6.15 -10.20 6.84
N ALA A 35 -6.44 -8.93 6.55
CA ALA A 35 -7.24 -8.10 7.44
C ALA A 35 -8.02 -7.02 6.69
N GLU A 36 -9.23 -6.75 7.17
CA GLU A 36 -10.06 -5.61 6.77
C GLU A 36 -10.45 -4.82 8.01
N VAL A 37 -10.28 -3.50 7.97
CA VAL A 37 -10.67 -2.55 9.01
C VAL A 37 -11.83 -1.71 8.50
N ALA A 38 -12.98 -1.80 9.16
CA ALA A 38 -14.16 -1.00 8.84
C ALA A 38 -13.95 0.50 9.15
N PRO A 39 -14.83 1.41 8.67
CA PRO A 39 -14.69 2.86 8.87
C PRO A 39 -14.48 3.34 10.32
N GLN A 40 -15.03 2.63 11.31
CA GLN A 40 -14.88 2.95 12.74
C GLN A 40 -13.88 2.03 13.46
N GLY A 41 -13.33 1.05 12.74
CA GLY A 41 -12.34 0.13 13.25
C GLY A 41 -10.96 0.76 13.34
N SER A 42 -10.15 0.19 14.23
CA SER A 42 -8.74 0.52 14.35
C SER A 42 -7.93 -0.74 14.56
N LEU A 43 -6.95 -0.98 13.69
CA LEU A 43 -6.03 -2.10 13.79
C LEU A 43 -4.62 -1.59 14.08
N THR A 44 -4.06 -1.99 15.21
CA THR A 44 -2.63 -1.81 15.53
C THR A 44 -1.91 -3.14 15.43
N VAL A 45 -0.86 -3.22 14.63
CA VAL A 45 0.00 -4.41 14.53
C VAL A 45 1.43 -4.06 14.94
N GLN A 46 1.91 -4.65 16.02
CA GLN A 46 3.19 -4.30 16.65
C GLN A 46 4.16 -5.47 16.60
N GLY A 47 5.26 -5.31 15.86
CA GLY A 47 6.25 -6.37 15.69
C GLY A 47 5.66 -7.60 15.03
N VAL A 48 4.79 -7.44 14.02
CA VAL A 48 4.14 -8.55 13.30
C VAL A 48 4.56 -8.54 11.85
N THR A 49 4.75 -9.73 11.27
CA THR A 49 4.82 -9.90 9.81
C THR A 49 3.44 -10.29 9.29
N VAL A 50 2.87 -9.52 8.37
CA VAL A 50 1.63 -9.83 7.65
C VAL A 50 2.00 -10.21 6.22
N SER A 51 1.72 -11.46 5.83
CA SER A 51 2.20 -11.97 4.55
C SER A 51 1.26 -12.88 3.77
N ARG A 52 1.52 -12.97 2.46
CA ARG A 52 0.86 -13.89 1.52
C ARG A 52 -0.65 -13.67 1.38
N GLY A 53 -1.19 -12.56 1.88
CA GLY A 53 -2.56 -12.12 1.58
C GLY A 53 -2.77 -12.03 0.07
N SER A 54 -3.95 -12.43 -0.39
CA SER A 54 -4.27 -12.49 -1.81
C SER A 54 -5.70 -12.02 -2.01
N ALA A 55 -5.87 -10.77 -2.40
CA ALA A 55 -7.14 -10.22 -2.84
C ALA A 55 -7.15 -10.22 -4.37
N THR A 56 -7.42 -11.39 -4.95
CA THR A 56 -7.35 -11.63 -6.41
C THR A 56 -8.56 -12.43 -6.88
N ASP A 57 -9.69 -12.29 -6.19
CA ASP A 57 -10.93 -13.02 -6.42
C ASP A 57 -11.79 -12.38 -7.55
N ASN A 58 -11.18 -11.55 -8.40
CA ASN A 58 -11.84 -10.77 -9.46
C ASN A 58 -12.98 -9.86 -8.96
N SER A 59 -13.00 -9.53 -7.66
CA SER A 59 -13.90 -8.52 -7.10
C SER A 59 -13.41 -7.11 -7.44
N ALA A 60 -14.34 -6.17 -7.61
CA ALA A 60 -14.02 -4.74 -7.75
C ALA A 60 -13.41 -4.12 -6.47
N THR A 61 -13.33 -4.88 -5.38
CA THR A 61 -12.77 -4.47 -4.07
C THR A 61 -11.58 -5.33 -3.67
N ALA A 62 -10.94 -5.98 -4.65
CA ALA A 62 -9.82 -6.88 -4.48
C ALA A 62 -8.51 -6.10 -4.29
N ASP A 63 -8.48 -5.32 -3.22
CA ASP A 63 -7.39 -4.44 -2.80
C ASP A 63 -6.49 -5.13 -1.77
N GLY A 64 -5.40 -4.53 -1.32
CA GLY A 64 -4.82 -4.71 0.03
C GLY A 64 -4.62 -6.12 0.55
N GLY A 65 -3.38 -6.55 0.81
CA GLY A 65 -3.11 -7.56 1.84
C GLY A 65 -3.73 -7.19 3.20
N ILE A 66 -3.80 -5.88 3.48
CA ILE A 66 -4.62 -5.24 4.50
C ILE A 66 -5.47 -4.14 3.84
N LEU A 67 -6.79 -4.16 4.05
CA LEU A 67 -7.70 -3.06 3.73
C LEU A 67 -7.90 -2.22 4.98
N THR A 68 -7.86 -0.91 4.84
CA THR A 68 -8.39 -0.03 5.89
C THR A 68 -9.34 1.01 5.31
N GLU A 69 -10.58 0.95 5.79
CA GLU A 69 -11.56 2.03 5.69
C GLU A 69 -11.59 2.89 6.96
N GLY A 70 -11.01 2.39 8.06
CA GLY A 70 -10.83 3.10 9.32
C GLY A 70 -9.37 3.49 9.56
N THR A 71 -8.80 3.04 10.68
CA THR A 71 -7.43 3.36 11.08
C THR A 71 -6.52 2.14 11.09
N LEU A 72 -5.34 2.24 10.46
CA LEU A 72 -4.29 1.21 10.49
C LEU A 72 -2.98 1.75 11.07
N LEU A 73 -2.42 1.07 12.08
CA LEU A 73 -1.21 1.48 12.81
C LEU A 73 -0.16 0.36 12.87
N PRO A 74 0.63 0.13 11.81
CA PRO A 74 1.76 -0.80 11.86
C PRO A 74 2.94 -0.16 12.58
N VAL A 75 3.47 -0.83 13.60
CA VAL A 75 4.63 -0.38 14.40
C VAL A 75 5.69 -1.47 14.41
N ALA A 76 6.89 -1.16 13.92
CA ALA A 76 7.99 -2.14 13.80
C ALA A 76 7.55 -3.45 13.12
N SER A 77 6.61 -3.36 12.18
CA SER A 77 5.96 -4.49 11.53
C SER A 77 6.40 -4.62 10.07
N ARG A 78 6.16 -5.79 9.48
CA ARG A 78 6.48 -6.08 8.08
C ARG A 78 5.22 -6.49 7.33
N ILE A 79 4.86 -5.79 6.26
CA ILE A 79 3.76 -6.15 5.38
C ILE A 79 4.38 -6.62 4.07
N THR A 80 4.36 -7.93 3.80
CA THR A 80 5.19 -8.49 2.73
C THR A 80 4.64 -9.68 1.98
N GLY A 81 4.94 -9.80 0.70
CA GLY A 81 4.49 -10.95 -0.09
C GLY A 81 2.98 -10.97 -0.32
N ASN A 82 2.30 -9.83 -0.24
CA ASN A 82 0.86 -9.74 -0.45
C ASN A 82 0.55 -9.30 -1.88
N THR A 83 -0.58 -9.77 -2.40
CA THR A 83 -1.01 -9.49 -3.77
C THR A 83 -2.46 -9.02 -3.78
N ALA A 84 -2.72 -7.97 -4.55
CA ALA A 84 -4.07 -7.47 -4.84
C ALA A 84 -4.24 -7.36 -6.35
N SER A 85 -5.45 -7.52 -6.88
CA SER A 85 -5.68 -7.29 -8.32
C SER A 85 -5.94 -5.83 -8.66
N VAL A 86 -6.35 -5.01 -7.67
CA VAL A 86 -6.72 -3.61 -7.91
C VAL A 86 -5.75 -2.66 -7.21
N LEU A 87 -5.91 -2.42 -5.90
CA LEU A 87 -5.15 -1.37 -5.21
C LEU A 87 -4.30 -1.92 -4.08
N GLY A 88 -3.09 -1.39 -3.90
CA GLY A 88 -2.36 -1.47 -2.63
C GLY A 88 -1.92 -2.88 -2.26
N GLY A 89 -0.98 -3.51 -2.96
CA GLY A 89 -0.69 -4.95 -2.80
C GLY A 89 -0.43 -5.35 -1.35
N GLY A 90 0.33 -4.52 -0.62
CA GLY A 90 0.48 -4.63 0.82
C GLY A 90 -0.68 -3.99 1.58
N ILE A 91 -0.89 -2.69 1.37
CA ILE A 91 -1.87 -1.89 2.12
C ILE A 91 -2.71 -1.05 1.14
N ALA A 92 -4.03 -1.16 1.27
CA ALA A 92 -4.96 -0.24 0.64
C ALA A 92 -5.62 0.64 1.70
N VAL A 93 -5.40 1.95 1.60
CA VAL A 93 -6.01 2.97 2.45
C VAL A 93 -7.17 3.58 1.68
N ALA A 94 -8.40 3.18 2.02
CA ALA A 94 -9.60 3.62 1.32
C ALA A 94 -9.88 5.11 1.54
N SER A 95 -10.80 5.67 0.77
CA SER A 95 -11.14 7.09 0.85
C SER A 95 -11.55 7.49 2.28
N GLY A 96 -10.97 8.59 2.77
CA GLY A 96 -11.22 9.10 4.13
C GLY A 96 -10.55 8.30 5.26
N ALA A 97 -9.94 7.15 4.97
CA ALA A 97 -9.25 6.32 5.96
C ALA A 97 -7.86 6.89 6.31
N THR A 98 -7.25 6.33 7.35
CA THR A 98 -5.91 6.75 7.81
C THR A 98 -5.00 5.56 8.06
N ALA A 99 -3.77 5.64 7.57
CA ALA A 99 -2.70 4.72 7.94
C ALA A 99 -1.51 5.50 8.49
N ARG A 100 -0.94 5.03 9.61
CA ARG A 100 0.30 5.54 10.18
C ARG A 100 1.29 4.42 10.43
N LEU A 101 2.32 4.36 9.60
CA LEU A 101 3.39 3.38 9.69
C LEU A 101 4.54 3.98 10.51
N THR A 102 4.96 3.29 11.56
CA THR A 102 6.12 3.69 12.37
C THR A 102 7.18 2.60 12.31
N SER A 103 8.36 2.93 11.78
CA SER A 103 9.50 2.00 11.62
C SER A 103 9.11 0.66 11.01
N SER A 104 8.15 0.66 10.09
CA SER A 104 7.60 -0.55 9.46
C SER A 104 8.13 -0.70 8.04
N THR A 105 8.16 -1.94 7.55
CA THR A 105 8.55 -2.24 6.17
C THR A 105 7.37 -2.77 5.37
N VAL A 106 7.11 -2.17 4.22
CA VAL A 106 6.19 -2.69 3.20
C VAL A 106 7.03 -3.18 2.02
N SER A 107 7.06 -4.48 1.77
CA SER A 107 7.94 -5.01 0.73
C SER A 107 7.47 -6.25 0.00
N ASP A 108 7.96 -6.45 -1.21
CA ASP A 108 7.70 -7.69 -1.96
C ASP A 108 6.17 -7.89 -2.16
N ASN A 109 5.42 -6.80 -2.32
CA ASN A 109 3.99 -6.81 -2.59
C ASN A 109 3.69 -6.40 -4.03
N SER A 110 2.55 -6.84 -4.56
CA SER A 110 2.15 -6.55 -5.94
C SER A 110 0.67 -6.16 -6.06
N ALA A 111 0.36 -5.18 -6.91
CA ALA A 111 -1.00 -4.75 -7.24
C ALA A 111 -1.13 -4.10 -8.61
N GLY A 112 -2.36 -3.79 -9.03
CA GLY A 112 -2.60 -2.92 -10.18
C GLY A 112 -1.97 -1.54 -9.97
N ASP A 113 -2.39 -0.84 -8.90
CA ASP A 113 -1.81 0.43 -8.46
C ASP A 113 -1.29 0.35 -7.04
N GLY A 114 -0.16 1.00 -6.76
CA GLY A 114 0.39 1.03 -5.41
C GLY A 114 0.86 -0.36 -5.00
N GLY A 115 1.85 -0.92 -5.70
CA GLY A 115 2.31 -2.30 -5.46
C GLY A 115 2.55 -2.57 -3.98
N GLY A 116 3.16 -1.61 -3.28
CA GLY A 116 3.27 -1.59 -1.82
C GLY A 116 2.02 -1.02 -1.16
N ILE A 117 1.76 0.27 -1.39
CA ILE A 117 0.69 1.02 -0.74
C ILE A 117 -0.10 1.83 -1.76
N HIS A 118 -1.43 1.78 -1.66
CA HIS A 118 -2.32 2.70 -2.32
C HIS A 118 -3.02 3.60 -1.29
N VAL A 119 -3.09 4.91 -1.58
CA VAL A 119 -3.75 5.91 -0.75
C VAL A 119 -4.85 6.59 -1.56
N GLY A 120 -6.10 6.26 -1.26
CA GLY A 120 -7.26 6.79 -1.98
C GLY A 120 -7.54 8.28 -1.69
N ASP A 121 -8.54 8.82 -2.40
CA ASP A 121 -8.92 10.22 -2.28
C ASP A 121 -9.28 10.61 -0.85
N SER A 122 -8.82 11.78 -0.39
CA SER A 122 -9.03 12.27 0.98
C SER A 122 -8.50 11.36 2.11
N ALA A 123 -7.85 10.25 1.78
CA ALA A 123 -7.18 9.38 2.74
C ALA A 123 -5.88 10.03 3.22
N ARG A 124 -5.33 9.50 4.33
CA ARG A 124 -4.08 9.98 4.90
C ARG A 124 -3.09 8.86 5.14
N LEU A 125 -1.88 9.02 4.64
CA LEU A 125 -0.74 8.17 4.95
C LEU A 125 0.35 8.99 5.65
N ASN A 126 0.77 8.53 6.83
CA ASN A 126 1.97 9.05 7.48
C ASN A 126 2.96 7.90 7.71
N VAL A 127 4.15 8.02 7.13
CA VAL A 127 5.24 7.06 7.35
C VAL A 127 6.33 7.76 8.15
N ALA A 128 6.62 7.24 9.34
CA ALA A 128 7.68 7.72 10.22
C ALA A 128 8.77 6.64 10.30
N GLY A 129 9.82 6.80 9.50
CA GLY A 129 10.89 5.82 9.32
C GLY A 129 10.46 4.57 8.56
N GLY A 130 11.35 3.57 8.50
CA GLY A 130 11.07 2.30 7.82
C GLY A 130 11.30 2.36 6.30
N SER A 131 10.68 1.44 5.57
CA SER A 131 10.92 1.30 4.14
C SER A 131 9.72 0.80 3.34
N ILE A 132 9.58 1.31 2.11
CA ILE A 132 8.68 0.80 1.08
C ILE A 132 9.58 0.31 -0.05
N GLN A 133 9.71 -1.01 -0.22
CA GLN A 133 10.76 -1.56 -1.09
C GLN A 133 10.37 -2.81 -1.87
N ARG A 134 10.93 -2.98 -3.07
CA ARG A 134 10.70 -4.20 -3.89
C ARG A 134 9.23 -4.51 -4.08
N ASN A 135 8.42 -3.48 -4.24
CA ASN A 135 7.02 -3.66 -4.58
C ASN A 135 6.82 -3.37 -6.07
N GLU A 136 5.80 -3.99 -6.63
CA GLU A 136 5.55 -4.01 -8.07
C GLU A 136 4.11 -3.58 -8.36
N ALA A 137 3.94 -2.57 -9.22
CA ALA A 137 2.65 -2.17 -9.71
C ALA A 137 2.50 -2.51 -11.19
N THR A 138 1.31 -2.96 -11.62
CA THR A 138 1.03 -3.11 -13.04
C THR A 138 0.96 -1.75 -13.74
N PHE A 139 0.40 -0.72 -13.10
CA PHE A 139 0.24 0.62 -13.68
C PHE A 139 1.01 1.66 -12.87
N LEU A 140 0.47 2.15 -11.75
CA LEU A 140 1.03 3.33 -11.07
C LEU A 140 1.70 2.98 -9.74
N GLY A 141 2.81 3.66 -9.44
CA GLY A 141 3.30 3.71 -8.06
C GLY A 141 3.79 2.38 -7.53
N GLY A 142 4.86 1.81 -8.10
CA GLY A 142 5.36 0.49 -7.69
C GLY A 142 5.50 0.34 -6.17
N GLY A 143 6.09 1.34 -5.52
CA GLY A 143 6.11 1.44 -4.07
C GLY A 143 4.83 2.04 -3.50
N LEU A 144 4.47 3.23 -3.97
CA LEU A 144 3.38 4.03 -3.44
C LEU A 144 2.61 4.75 -4.57
N ALA A 145 1.30 4.52 -4.64
CA ALA A 145 0.38 5.35 -5.41
C ALA A 145 -0.45 6.19 -4.43
N THR A 146 -0.39 7.52 -4.55
CA THR A 146 -1.10 8.43 -3.63
C THR A 146 -1.99 9.43 -4.35
N PHE A 147 -3.27 9.37 -4.02
CA PHE A 147 -4.30 10.34 -4.42
C PHE A 147 -4.79 11.17 -3.21
N GLY A 148 -4.53 10.68 -1.99
CA GLY A 148 -4.72 11.41 -0.73
C GLY A 148 -3.47 12.15 -0.22
N ILE A 149 -3.54 12.60 1.03
CA ILE A 149 -2.45 13.33 1.70
C ILE A 149 -1.43 12.33 2.21
N THR A 150 -0.17 12.47 1.77
CA THR A 150 0.91 11.60 2.20
C THR A 150 2.09 12.38 2.78
N ALA A 151 2.61 11.93 3.92
CA ALA A 151 3.84 12.41 4.51
C ALA A 151 4.83 11.26 4.75
N LEU A 152 6.01 11.34 4.15
CA LEU A 152 7.12 10.42 4.34
C LEU A 152 8.21 11.12 5.16
N ASN A 153 8.44 10.67 6.39
CA ASN A 153 9.37 11.28 7.33
C ASN A 153 10.47 10.27 7.66
N GLY A 154 11.65 10.40 7.05
CA GLY A 154 12.78 9.50 7.25
C GLY A 154 12.59 8.10 6.65
N ALA A 155 11.67 7.94 5.69
CA ALA A 155 11.37 6.66 5.07
C ALA A 155 12.22 6.42 3.81
N ALA A 156 12.60 5.17 3.56
CA ALA A 156 13.26 4.77 2.31
C ALA A 156 12.23 4.20 1.32
N VAL A 157 12.14 4.78 0.12
CA VAL A 157 11.35 4.22 -0.99
C VAL A 157 12.30 3.72 -2.07
N ARG A 158 12.50 2.40 -2.16
CA ARG A 158 13.55 1.87 -3.05
C ARG A 158 13.26 0.55 -3.73
N ASP A 159 13.92 0.33 -4.86
CA ASP A 159 13.87 -0.94 -5.57
C ASP A 159 12.45 -1.32 -5.98
N ASN A 160 11.54 -0.35 -6.13
CA ASN A 160 10.16 -0.61 -6.54
C ASN A 160 10.01 -0.42 -8.06
N SER A 161 9.07 -1.15 -8.66
CA SER A 161 8.87 -1.14 -10.11
C SER A 161 7.42 -0.93 -10.53
N SER A 162 7.21 -0.31 -11.69
CA SER A 162 5.92 -0.31 -12.39
C SER A 162 6.07 -0.88 -13.80
N GLU A 163 5.15 -1.77 -14.21
CA GLU A 163 5.26 -2.53 -15.46
C GLU A 163 4.77 -1.80 -16.71
N ASN A 164 3.70 -1.01 -16.62
CA ASN A 164 3.07 -0.41 -17.81
C ASN A 164 2.97 1.11 -17.78
N PHE A 165 3.36 1.76 -16.67
CA PHE A 165 3.21 3.21 -16.51
C PHE A 165 4.28 3.81 -15.59
N GLU A 166 4.13 5.10 -15.29
CA GLU A 166 5.05 5.90 -14.49
C GLU A 166 5.07 5.54 -12.99
N GLY A 167 6.08 6.09 -12.31
CA GLY A 167 6.11 6.09 -10.86
C GLY A 167 6.53 4.76 -10.26
N GLY A 168 7.55 4.09 -10.81
CA GLY A 168 8.09 2.86 -10.24
C GLY A 168 8.32 2.94 -8.73
N GLY A 169 8.73 4.11 -8.22
CA GLY A 169 8.81 4.38 -6.78
C GLY A 169 7.51 4.92 -6.21
N ILE A 170 7.17 6.14 -6.61
CA ILE A 170 6.02 6.88 -6.13
C ILE A 170 5.31 7.49 -7.36
N CYS A 171 3.99 7.34 -7.47
CA CYS A 171 3.16 8.24 -8.29
C CYS A 171 2.20 9.00 -7.37
N THR A 172 2.04 10.30 -7.64
CA THR A 172 1.08 11.19 -6.99
C THR A 172 0.24 11.90 -8.06
N ALA A 173 -1.07 12.00 -7.86
CA ALA A 173 -1.98 12.58 -8.86
C ALA A 173 -2.88 13.70 -8.34
N LEU A 174 -3.32 13.65 -7.08
CA LEU A 174 -4.35 14.59 -6.56
C LEU A 174 -4.04 15.17 -5.18
N GLY A 175 -3.35 14.43 -4.32
CA GLY A 175 -3.07 14.84 -2.94
C GLY A 175 -1.64 15.33 -2.73
N PRO A 176 -1.39 16.15 -1.69
CA PRO A 176 -0.05 16.63 -1.38
C PRO A 176 0.82 15.48 -0.88
N LEU A 177 2.04 15.40 -1.42
CA LEU A 177 3.11 14.54 -0.95
C LEU A 177 4.20 15.39 -0.31
N THR A 178 4.47 15.17 0.98
CA THR A 178 5.61 15.76 1.69
C THR A 178 6.64 14.68 1.97
N VAL A 179 7.90 14.91 1.59
CA VAL A 179 9.02 14.03 1.93
C VAL A 179 10.01 14.83 2.78
N SER A 180 10.28 14.37 4.00
CA SER A 180 11.26 14.98 4.89
C SER A 180 12.25 13.93 5.39
N GLY A 181 13.50 14.04 4.95
CA GLY A 181 14.51 13.00 5.19
C GLY A 181 14.20 11.67 4.50
N GLY A 182 15.10 10.70 4.66
CA GLY A 182 15.02 9.43 3.93
C GLY A 182 15.55 9.54 2.50
N PHE A 183 15.16 8.61 1.62
CA PHE A 183 15.62 8.59 0.22
C PHE A 183 14.67 7.84 -0.70
N VAL A 184 14.61 8.25 -1.96
CA VAL A 184 13.88 7.59 -3.06
C VAL A 184 14.91 7.15 -4.10
N THR A 185 15.19 5.85 -4.23
CA THR A 185 16.32 5.36 -5.06
C THR A 185 16.08 3.98 -5.67
N GLY A 186 16.72 3.67 -6.80
CA GLY A 186 16.65 2.35 -7.42
C GLY A 186 15.25 1.94 -7.88
N ASN A 187 14.32 2.89 -8.05
CA ASN A 187 12.98 2.60 -8.51
C ASN A 187 12.91 2.69 -10.04
N GLU A 188 12.18 1.77 -10.67
CA GLU A 188 12.14 1.59 -12.12
C GLU A 188 10.71 1.73 -12.64
N ALA A 189 10.44 2.73 -13.46
CA ALA A 189 9.20 2.80 -14.22
C ALA A 189 9.42 2.18 -15.60
N ALA A 190 8.42 1.49 -16.13
CA ALA A 190 8.44 1.08 -17.52
C ALA A 190 8.45 2.29 -18.46
N SER A 191 9.17 2.16 -19.58
CA SER A 191 9.11 3.14 -20.66
C SER A 191 7.77 3.02 -21.38
N PHE A 192 7.02 4.11 -21.48
CA PHE A 192 5.94 4.18 -22.46
C PHE A 192 6.49 3.90 -23.86
N ALA A 193 6.17 2.75 -24.44
CA ALA A 193 6.15 2.65 -25.88
C ALA A 193 4.90 3.41 -26.37
N GLU A 194 5.07 4.69 -26.73
CA GLU A 194 4.17 5.52 -27.56
C GLU A 194 2.80 4.88 -27.89
N ALA A 195 1.87 4.90 -26.95
CA ALA A 195 0.49 4.49 -27.18
C ALA A 195 -0.42 5.71 -27.04
N SER A 196 -0.54 6.46 -28.15
CA SER A 196 -1.60 7.45 -28.48
C SER A 196 -1.79 8.67 -27.54
N PRO A 197 -1.73 9.92 -28.05
CA PRO A 197 -1.58 11.14 -27.24
C PRO A 197 -2.89 11.70 -26.65
N THR A 198 -3.86 10.86 -26.29
CA THR A 198 -5.16 11.35 -25.78
C THR A 198 -5.46 10.77 -24.40
N SER A 199 -5.19 11.57 -23.36
CA SER A 199 -5.78 11.50 -22.01
C SER A 199 -4.94 10.96 -20.83
N ALA A 200 -3.61 10.93 -20.90
CA ALA A 200 -2.80 10.71 -19.69
C ALA A 200 -2.22 12.05 -19.19
N VAL A 201 -2.67 12.50 -18.01
CA VAL A 201 -1.97 13.55 -17.26
C VAL A 201 -0.73 12.87 -16.65
N PRO A 202 0.50 13.30 -16.96
CA PRO A 202 1.71 12.71 -16.37
C PRO A 202 1.71 12.85 -14.84
N CYS A 203 2.13 11.82 -14.10
CA CYS A 203 2.38 11.93 -12.66
C CYS A 203 3.62 12.84 -12.48
N ASP A 204 3.44 14.09 -12.03
CA ASP A 204 4.57 14.99 -11.76
C ASP A 204 5.36 14.49 -10.54
N CYS A 205 6.39 13.69 -10.79
CA CYS A 205 7.28 13.13 -9.76
C CYS A 205 8.45 14.07 -9.41
N ARG A 206 8.34 15.40 -9.62
CA ARG A 206 9.36 16.34 -9.15
C ARG A 206 9.18 16.62 -7.65
N ALA A 207 9.77 15.75 -6.82
CA ALA A 207 10.08 16.10 -5.44
C ALA A 207 10.91 17.40 -5.43
N SER A 208 10.34 18.48 -4.87
CA SER A 208 11.07 19.72 -4.66
C SER A 208 12.05 19.55 -3.50
N PRO A 209 13.29 20.07 -3.62
CA PRO A 209 14.37 19.86 -2.65
C PRO A 209 14.11 20.52 -1.28
#